data_AF-A0A672JFC9-F1
#
_entry.id   AF-A0A672JFC9-F1
#
_cell.length_a   1.000
_cell.length_b   1.000
_cell.length_c   1.000
_cell.angle_alpha   90.00
_cell.angle_beta   90.00
_cell.angle_gamma   90.00
#
_symmetry.space_group_name_H-M   'P 1'
#
loop_
_entity.id
_entity.type
_entity.pdbx_description
1 polymer ?
#
loop_
_entity_poly.entity_id
_entity_poly.type
_entity_poly.pdbx_seq_one_letter_code
_entity_poly.pdbx_strand_id
1 'polypeptide(L)'
;TEYKAKKKKNKAPKMKRGASQEGDGEKVGLETEGGDAKKMKPETATFPPTFSVSEIKNKQRRHLMFMKFKQERRKQKMQLRKKRQKEREALGDKAPPKEVPKTIENQRVYDETTVDPEDEEVAFDEGTDEFSAYFQGLTNPKVLITTSDRPRGKTVKFCEQLATVIPNAHVYYRRGLALKRIIPQCISRNFTYLMVVNEDRHVPNGLVLCHLPDGPTAHFKVSSVRLRKEIKRRGKDPTEHYPEVILNNFTTRLGHTIGRLFAALFPQDPQFVGRQVATFHNQRDFIFFRFHRYIFKNEKKVGIQELGPRFTLKLRSLQKGTFDSKFGEYEWVLKVSLSNLTF
;
A
#
# COMPACT_ATOMS: atom_id res chain seq x y z
N THR A 1 -40.85 34.70 -10.69
CA THR A 1 -40.81 33.25 -10.41
C THR A 1 -39.36 32.81 -10.37
N GLU A 2 -38.69 32.88 -9.21
CA GLU A 2 -38.53 31.77 -8.24
C GLU A 2 -37.51 30.69 -8.70
N TYR A 3 -36.53 30.20 -7.91
CA TYR A 3 -35.95 30.62 -6.62
C TYR A 3 -34.49 30.11 -6.55
N LYS A 4 -33.50 30.92 -6.14
CA LYS A 4 -32.10 30.46 -5.91
C LYS A 4 -31.84 30.21 -4.41
N ALA A 5 -31.72 28.95 -4.00
CA ALA A 5 -31.48 28.58 -2.61
C ALA A 5 -30.02 28.80 -2.15
N LYS A 6 -29.78 29.82 -1.30
CA LYS A 6 -28.48 30.04 -0.61
C LYS A 6 -28.46 29.32 0.74
N LYS A 7 -27.61 28.29 0.92
CA LYS A 7 -27.35 27.68 2.24
C LYS A 7 -26.48 28.60 3.11
N LYS A 8 -27.07 29.24 4.14
CA LYS A 8 -26.35 29.94 5.21
C LYS A 8 -25.73 28.93 6.20
N LYS A 9 -24.53 29.25 6.71
CA LYS A 9 -23.85 28.52 7.80
C LYS A 9 -24.30 29.09 9.15
N ASN A 10 -24.84 28.26 10.04
CA ASN A 10 -25.09 28.68 11.42
C ASN A 10 -23.78 28.66 12.23
N LYS A 11 -23.45 29.79 12.86
CA LYS A 11 -22.44 29.90 13.93
C LYS A 11 -23.17 29.86 15.27
N ALA A 12 -22.74 28.99 16.19
CA ALA A 12 -23.22 29.03 17.57
C ALA A 12 -22.53 30.19 18.34
N PRO A 13 -23.25 30.96 19.18
CA PRO A 13 -22.66 32.04 19.97
C PRO A 13 -22.00 31.52 21.26
N LYS A 14 -20.96 32.24 21.72
CA LYS A 14 -20.33 32.04 23.03
C LYS A 14 -21.15 32.73 24.12
N MET A 15 -21.46 32.05 25.23
CA MET A 15 -21.95 32.73 26.44
C MET A 15 -20.79 33.26 27.29
N LYS A 16 -20.97 34.46 27.84
CA LYS A 16 -20.04 35.17 28.73
C LYS A 16 -20.28 34.80 30.20
N ARG A 17 -19.30 35.11 31.05
CA ARG A 17 -19.41 35.10 32.52
C ARG A 17 -20.11 36.37 33.04
N GLY A 18 -20.85 36.23 34.13
CA GLY A 18 -21.25 37.23 35.13
C GLY A 18 -21.71 36.43 36.37
N ALA A 19 -21.14 36.58 37.56
CA ALA A 19 -21.07 37.76 38.45
C ALA A 19 -22.32 37.85 39.35
N SER A 20 -22.11 37.39 40.59
CA SER A 20 -22.86 37.57 41.85
C SER A 20 -23.96 38.63 41.96
N GLN A 21 -25.00 38.29 42.73
CA GLN A 21 -25.62 39.19 43.69
C GLN A 21 -26.10 38.42 44.93
N GLU A 22 -26.03 39.09 46.09
CA GLU A 22 -26.39 38.57 47.42
C GLU A 22 -27.90 38.66 47.68
N GLY A 23 -28.36 38.01 48.75
CA GLY A 23 -29.74 38.05 49.20
C GLY A 23 -29.89 37.41 50.58
N ASP A 24 -29.80 38.24 51.62
CA ASP A 24 -30.00 37.82 53.02
C ASP A 24 -31.48 37.52 53.33
N GLY A 25 -31.69 36.63 54.29
CA GLY A 25 -33.01 36.30 54.86
C GLY A 25 -32.85 35.51 56.15
N GLU A 26 -33.25 36.09 57.28
CA GLU A 26 -32.85 35.64 58.62
C GLU A 26 -34.01 35.04 59.45
N LYS A 27 -33.77 33.86 60.07
CA LYS A 27 -34.51 33.19 61.19
C LYS A 27 -36.01 32.88 60.92
N VAL A 28 -36.69 31.91 61.55
CA VAL A 28 -36.58 31.14 62.83
C VAL A 28 -36.93 29.65 62.51
N GLY A 29 -36.52 28.58 63.22
CA GLY A 29 -35.65 28.42 64.40
C GLY A 29 -36.26 27.45 65.46
N LEU A 30 -35.68 26.26 65.66
CA LEU A 30 -35.97 25.37 66.81
C LEU A 30 -34.75 24.48 67.16
N GLU A 31 -34.57 24.20 68.44
CA GLU A 31 -33.48 23.42 69.06
C GLU A 31 -33.74 21.89 68.90
N THR A 32 -32.82 20.93 69.12
CA THR A 32 -31.84 20.76 70.21
C THR A 32 -30.62 19.86 69.86
N GLU A 33 -29.52 20.12 70.59
CA GLU A 33 -28.50 19.21 71.15
C GLU A 33 -27.74 18.13 70.33
N GLY A 34 -26.40 18.29 70.32
CA GLY A 34 -25.50 17.29 70.92
C GLY A 34 -24.91 16.17 70.03
N GLY A 35 -23.65 16.31 69.60
CA GLY A 35 -22.89 15.18 69.04
C GLY A 35 -21.62 15.57 68.26
N ASP A 36 -20.48 15.67 68.95
CA ASP A 36 -19.20 15.99 68.33
C ASP A 36 -18.68 14.81 67.48
N ALA A 37 -18.56 15.03 66.16
CA ALA A 37 -18.11 14.01 65.21
C ALA A 37 -17.25 14.63 64.11
N LYS A 38 -15.92 14.51 64.25
CA LYS A 38 -14.92 14.82 63.21
C LYS A 38 -15.23 14.05 61.91
N LYS A 39 -15.94 14.69 60.98
CA LYS A 39 -16.06 14.21 59.60
C LYS A 39 -14.72 14.28 58.88
N MET A 40 -13.96 13.19 58.92
CA MET A 40 -12.87 12.94 57.99
C MET A 40 -13.40 13.10 56.56
N LYS A 41 -12.77 13.98 55.77
CA LYS A 41 -13.05 14.07 54.34
C LYS A 41 -12.66 12.74 53.69
N PRO A 42 -13.49 12.13 52.84
CA PRO A 42 -13.14 10.88 52.20
C PRO A 42 -11.89 11.09 51.34
N GLU A 43 -10.87 10.27 51.56
CA GLU A 43 -9.64 10.30 50.79
C GLU A 43 -9.97 10.19 49.30
N THR A 44 -9.53 11.19 48.53
CA THR A 44 -9.76 11.20 47.08
C THR A 44 -8.93 10.09 46.44
N ALA A 45 -9.56 8.93 46.24
CA ALA A 45 -8.94 7.68 45.80
C ALA A 45 -7.80 7.91 44.79
N THR A 46 -6.58 7.79 45.28
CA THR A 46 -5.37 8.11 44.54
C THR A 46 -5.20 7.13 43.39
N PHE A 47 -5.18 7.62 42.15
CA PHE A 47 -4.90 6.80 40.98
C PHE A 47 -3.40 6.88 40.62
N PRO A 48 -2.75 5.75 40.27
CA PRO A 48 -3.33 4.41 40.09
C PRO A 48 -3.70 3.72 41.42
N PRO A 49 -4.77 2.90 41.44
CA PRO A 49 -5.10 2.08 42.61
C PRO A 49 -3.96 1.11 42.93
N THR A 50 -3.81 0.79 44.21
CA THR A 50 -2.79 -0.14 44.74
C THR A 50 -3.01 -1.60 44.34
N PHE A 51 -4.23 -1.97 43.96
CA PHE A 51 -4.64 -3.31 43.55
C PHE A 51 -4.82 -3.40 42.03
N SER A 52 -4.70 -4.61 41.45
CA SER A 52 -4.87 -4.76 40.00
C SER A 52 -6.33 -4.64 39.59
N VAL A 53 -6.61 -3.83 38.56
CA VAL A 53 -8.00 -3.66 38.06
C VAL A 53 -8.61 -5.01 37.65
N SER A 54 -7.80 -6.00 37.26
CA SER A 54 -8.22 -7.36 36.92
C SER A 54 -8.86 -8.14 38.09
N GLU A 55 -8.49 -7.83 39.34
CA GLU A 55 -8.97 -8.53 40.56
C GLU A 55 -10.43 -8.19 40.89
N ILE A 56 -10.96 -7.08 40.37
CA ILE A 56 -12.35 -6.66 40.60
C ILE A 56 -13.31 -7.66 39.93
N LYS A 57 -13.91 -8.58 40.71
CA LYS A 57 -14.87 -9.58 40.19
C LYS A 57 -16.07 -8.96 39.45
N ASN A 58 -16.60 -7.82 39.90
CA ASN A 58 -17.72 -7.13 39.25
C ASN A 58 -17.33 -6.46 37.92
N LYS A 59 -17.94 -6.90 36.81
CA LYS A 59 -17.67 -6.42 35.43
C LYS A 59 -17.89 -4.91 35.24
N GLN A 60 -18.95 -4.33 35.80
CA GLN A 60 -19.26 -2.90 35.65
C GLN A 60 -18.24 -2.04 36.40
N ARG A 61 -17.94 -2.38 37.67
CA ARG A 61 -16.91 -1.69 38.47
C ARG A 61 -15.53 -1.81 37.83
N ARG A 62 -15.16 -3.01 37.35
CA ARG A 62 -13.91 -3.26 36.59
C ARG A 62 -13.79 -2.35 35.38
N HIS A 63 -14.84 -2.27 34.55
CA HIS A 63 -14.83 -1.44 33.36
C HIS A 63 -14.70 0.06 33.68
N LEU A 64 -15.44 0.55 34.68
CA LEU A 64 -15.38 1.95 35.09
C LEU A 64 -13.99 2.34 35.64
N MET A 65 -13.38 1.50 36.47
CA MET A 65 -12.03 1.72 37.00
C MET A 65 -10.97 1.66 35.88
N PHE A 66 -11.09 0.71 34.93
CA PHE A 66 -10.22 0.63 33.77
C PHE A 66 -10.31 1.89 32.88
N MET A 67 -11.51 2.45 32.69
CA MET A 67 -11.69 3.69 31.92
C MET A 67 -11.08 4.91 32.63
N LYS A 68 -11.22 5.05 33.96
CA LYS A 68 -10.53 6.09 34.74
C LYS A 68 -9.00 5.97 34.58
N PHE A 69 -8.44 4.79 34.86
CA PHE A 69 -7.01 4.51 34.70
C PHE A 69 -6.49 4.83 33.28
N LYS A 70 -7.26 4.50 32.24
CA LYS A 70 -6.92 4.83 30.84
C LYS A 70 -6.93 6.35 30.57
N GLN A 71 -7.85 7.09 31.19
CA GLN A 71 -7.88 8.56 31.11
C GLN A 71 -6.68 9.18 31.82
N GLU A 72 -6.30 8.71 33.01
CA GLU A 72 -5.14 9.22 33.75
C GLU A 72 -3.82 8.87 33.09
N ARG A 73 -3.62 7.63 32.61
CA ARG A 73 -2.46 7.29 31.76
C ARG A 73 -2.36 8.21 30.55
N ARG A 74 -3.49 8.64 29.96
CA ARG A 74 -3.49 9.62 28.85
C ARG A 74 -3.11 11.03 29.32
N LYS A 75 -3.59 11.49 30.48
CA LYS A 75 -3.19 12.77 31.11
C LYS A 75 -1.69 12.78 31.45
N GLN A 76 -1.19 11.75 32.13
CA GLN A 76 0.22 11.55 32.48
C GLN A 76 1.11 11.52 31.23
N LYS A 77 0.77 10.71 30.21
CA LYS A 77 1.49 10.70 28.92
C LYS A 77 1.52 12.08 28.24
N MET A 78 0.44 12.86 28.32
CA MET A 78 0.41 14.22 27.79
C MET A 78 1.31 15.17 28.58
N GLN A 79 1.29 15.10 29.91
CA GLN A 79 2.15 15.91 30.78
C GLN A 79 3.64 15.59 30.55
N LEU A 80 4.01 14.30 30.50
CA LEU A 80 5.36 13.84 30.16
C LEU A 80 5.81 14.32 28.78
N ARG A 81 4.93 14.23 27.76
CA ARG A 81 5.23 14.77 26.43
C ARG A 81 5.45 16.28 26.43
N LYS A 82 4.68 17.04 27.22
CA LYS A 82 4.86 18.50 27.37
C LYS A 82 6.16 18.85 28.10
N LYS A 83 6.52 18.12 29.16
CA LYS A 83 7.81 18.27 29.86
C LYS A 83 8.98 18.00 28.91
N ARG A 84 9.00 16.83 28.26
CA ARG A 84 10.01 16.46 27.25
C ARG A 84 10.10 17.44 26.07
N GLN A 85 8.98 18.07 25.70
CA GLN A 85 8.99 19.12 24.67
C GLN A 85 9.70 20.38 25.17
N LYS A 86 9.34 20.90 26.36
CA LYS A 86 10.02 22.06 26.96
C LYS A 86 11.51 21.83 27.21
N GLU A 87 11.87 20.64 27.69
CA GLU A 87 13.27 20.23 27.89
C GLU A 87 14.05 20.28 26.57
N ARG A 88 13.47 19.82 25.45
CA ARG A 88 14.09 19.92 24.13
C ARG A 88 14.15 21.35 23.58
N GLU A 89 13.12 22.15 23.81
CA GLU A 89 13.09 23.57 23.43
C GLU A 89 14.17 24.37 24.19
N ALA A 90 14.43 24.03 25.46
CA ALA A 90 15.50 24.63 26.27
C ALA A 90 16.91 24.12 25.91
N LEU A 91 17.04 22.86 25.49
CA LEU A 91 18.34 22.23 25.21
C LEU A 91 18.81 22.42 23.75
N GLY A 92 17.94 22.90 22.86
CA GLY A 92 18.29 23.30 21.48
C GLY A 92 19.00 22.20 20.70
N ASP A 93 20.17 22.51 20.15
CA ASP A 93 20.97 21.58 19.35
C ASP A 93 21.61 20.44 20.18
N LYS A 94 21.68 20.59 21.51
CA LYS A 94 22.10 19.51 22.43
C LYS A 94 20.95 18.57 22.81
N ALA A 95 19.76 18.76 22.24
CA ALA A 95 18.59 17.94 22.56
C ALA A 95 18.77 16.47 22.14
N PRO A 96 18.46 15.48 23.01
CA PRO A 96 18.57 14.07 22.64
C PRO A 96 17.62 13.75 21.47
N PRO A 97 18.09 13.03 20.43
CA PRO A 97 17.34 12.72 19.22
C PRO A 97 15.95 12.13 19.49
N LYS A 98 15.02 12.34 18.54
CA LYS A 98 13.69 11.73 18.62
C LYS A 98 13.82 10.21 18.42
N GLU A 99 13.46 9.44 19.44
CA GLU A 99 13.25 7.99 19.34
C GLU A 99 12.44 7.68 18.06
N VAL A 100 13.07 6.98 17.12
CA VAL A 100 12.42 6.56 15.88
C VAL A 100 11.42 5.45 16.22
N PRO A 101 10.17 5.51 15.75
CA PRO A 101 9.21 4.45 16.01
C PRO A 101 9.70 3.13 15.42
N LYS A 102 9.63 2.06 16.22
CA LYS A 102 9.82 0.68 15.77
C LYS A 102 8.63 0.29 14.87
N THR A 103 8.80 0.43 13.56
CA THR A 103 7.84 -0.02 12.54
C THR A 103 8.28 -1.38 12.00
N ILE A 104 7.36 -2.11 11.35
CA ILE A 104 7.67 -3.41 10.73
C ILE A 104 8.78 -3.28 9.67
N GLU A 105 8.81 -2.18 8.91
CA GLU A 105 9.86 -1.94 7.92
C GLU A 105 11.22 -1.66 8.59
N ASN A 106 11.24 -0.86 9.68
CA ASN A 106 12.46 -0.57 10.45
C ASN A 106 12.98 -1.77 11.27
N GLN A 107 12.15 -2.79 11.47
CA GLN A 107 12.49 -4.02 12.18
C GLN A 107 12.54 -5.25 11.25
N ARG A 108 12.63 -5.02 9.93
CA ARG A 108 12.79 -6.10 8.97
C ARG A 108 14.11 -6.82 9.26
N VAL A 109 14.05 -8.15 9.32
CA VAL A 109 15.26 -8.99 9.39
C VAL A 109 16.05 -8.76 8.10
N TYR A 110 17.36 -8.55 8.22
CA TYR A 110 18.24 -8.43 7.06
C TYR A 110 18.15 -9.71 6.22
N ASP A 111 18.08 -9.54 4.91
CA ASP A 111 18.00 -10.65 3.95
C ASP A 111 19.35 -10.73 3.26
N GLU A 112 20.05 -11.86 3.41
CA GLU A 112 21.36 -12.11 2.82
C GLU A 112 21.35 -12.02 1.29
N THR A 113 20.18 -12.17 0.66
CA THR A 113 20.02 -12.02 -0.79
C THR A 113 19.82 -10.57 -1.26
N THR A 114 19.94 -9.59 -0.36
CA THR A 114 19.93 -8.16 -0.70
C THR A 114 21.16 -7.83 -1.54
N VAL A 115 20.94 -7.22 -2.70
CA VAL A 115 21.99 -6.80 -3.64
C VAL A 115 22.57 -5.47 -3.18
N ASP A 116 23.90 -5.42 -3.04
CA ASP A 116 24.63 -4.16 -2.97
C ASP A 116 24.87 -3.63 -4.41
N PRO A 117 24.54 -2.37 -4.74
CA PRO A 117 24.65 -1.85 -6.12
C PRO A 117 26.07 -1.78 -6.70
N GLU A 118 27.10 -2.01 -5.87
CA GLU A 118 28.51 -1.99 -6.24
C GLU A 118 29.10 -3.42 -6.41
N ASP A 119 28.27 -4.47 -6.29
CA ASP A 119 28.67 -5.87 -6.48
C ASP A 119 28.90 -6.21 -7.97
N GLU A 120 30.16 -6.43 -8.34
CA GLU A 120 30.57 -6.77 -9.70
C GLU A 120 29.97 -8.10 -10.20
N GLU A 121 29.68 -9.07 -9.31
CA GLU A 121 29.07 -10.35 -9.70
C GLU A 121 27.65 -10.10 -10.23
N VAL A 122 26.85 -9.32 -9.50
CA VAL A 122 25.47 -9.02 -9.90
C VAL A 122 25.43 -8.16 -11.16
N ALA A 123 26.38 -7.24 -11.34
CA ALA A 123 26.51 -6.48 -12.58
C ALA A 123 26.83 -7.37 -13.80
N PHE A 124 27.64 -8.43 -13.61
CA PHE A 124 27.95 -9.40 -14.66
C PHE A 124 26.76 -10.32 -14.97
N ASP A 125 26.06 -10.83 -13.96
CA ASP A 125 24.81 -11.58 -14.09
C ASP A 125 23.77 -10.75 -14.87
N GLU A 126 23.53 -9.51 -14.45
CA GLU A 126 22.61 -8.58 -15.12
C GLU A 126 23.08 -8.15 -16.53
N GLY A 127 24.38 -8.25 -16.82
CA GLY A 127 24.93 -7.96 -18.14
C GLY A 127 24.75 -9.10 -19.14
N THR A 128 24.58 -10.33 -18.66
CA THR A 128 24.56 -11.57 -19.45
C THR A 128 23.21 -12.31 -19.45
N ASP A 129 22.23 -11.85 -18.67
CA ASP A 129 20.90 -12.45 -18.57
C ASP A 129 20.06 -12.40 -19.86
N GLU A 130 18.89 -13.05 -19.84
CA GLU A 130 17.97 -13.13 -20.98
C GLU A 130 17.38 -11.78 -21.38
N PHE A 131 17.47 -10.76 -20.52
CA PHE A 131 16.99 -9.40 -20.77
C PHE A 131 18.07 -8.45 -21.30
N SER A 132 19.34 -8.85 -21.28
CA SER A 132 20.51 -8.06 -21.68
C SER A 132 20.34 -7.36 -23.04
N ALA A 133 19.82 -8.05 -24.06
CA ALA A 133 19.58 -7.47 -25.38
C ALA A 133 18.54 -6.33 -25.37
N TYR A 134 17.52 -6.42 -24.52
CA TYR A 134 16.60 -5.30 -24.27
C TYR A 134 17.33 -4.17 -23.51
N PHE A 135 18.10 -4.50 -22.48
CA PHE A 135 18.80 -3.49 -21.67
C PHE A 135 19.90 -2.73 -22.44
N GLN A 136 20.50 -3.35 -23.45
CA GLN A 136 21.42 -2.74 -24.41
C GLN A 136 20.71 -1.97 -25.55
N GLY A 137 19.37 -1.92 -25.57
CA GLY A 137 18.60 -1.21 -26.59
C GLY A 137 18.53 -1.90 -27.96
N LEU A 138 18.93 -3.17 -28.06
CA LEU A 138 18.95 -3.93 -29.33
C LEU A 138 17.55 -4.41 -29.74
N THR A 139 16.66 -4.65 -28.77
CA THR A 139 15.31 -5.21 -29.01
C THR A 139 14.22 -4.40 -28.31
N ASN A 140 13.28 -3.89 -29.09
CA ASN A 140 12.06 -3.27 -28.58
C ASN A 140 11.03 -4.33 -28.15
N PRO A 141 10.34 -4.14 -27.00
CA PRO A 141 9.37 -5.11 -26.54
C PRO A 141 8.12 -5.15 -27.42
N LYS A 142 7.63 -6.36 -27.67
CA LYS A 142 6.38 -6.64 -28.36
C LYS A 142 5.60 -7.67 -27.56
N VAL A 143 4.51 -7.22 -26.93
CA VAL A 143 3.80 -8.00 -25.90
C VAL A 143 2.52 -8.59 -26.46
N LEU A 144 2.34 -9.91 -26.34
CA LEU A 144 1.03 -10.54 -26.55
C LEU A 144 0.30 -10.66 -25.21
N ILE A 145 -0.81 -9.94 -25.06
CA ILE A 145 -1.76 -10.13 -23.97
C ILE A 145 -2.84 -11.12 -24.43
N THR A 146 -2.97 -12.23 -23.72
CA THR A 146 -4.02 -13.23 -23.90
C THR A 146 -4.69 -13.57 -22.57
N THR A 147 -5.77 -14.35 -22.64
CA THR A 147 -6.58 -14.72 -21.48
C THR A 147 -6.58 -16.23 -21.25
N SER A 148 -7.18 -16.65 -20.14
CA SER A 148 -7.81 -17.96 -20.02
C SER A 148 -8.82 -18.21 -21.16
N ASP A 149 -9.28 -19.45 -21.30
CA ASP A 149 -10.33 -19.74 -22.27
C ASP A 149 -11.66 -19.06 -21.89
N ARG A 150 -12.39 -18.56 -22.88
CA ARG A 150 -13.70 -17.87 -22.74
C ARG A 150 -13.76 -16.82 -21.61
N PRO A 151 -12.94 -15.75 -21.66
CA PRO A 151 -12.90 -14.72 -20.63
C PRO A 151 -14.21 -13.93 -20.52
N ARG A 152 -14.48 -13.38 -19.34
CA ARG A 152 -15.68 -12.58 -19.05
C ARG A 152 -15.40 -11.09 -19.08
N GLY A 153 -16.47 -10.30 -19.13
CA GLY A 153 -16.42 -8.87 -19.44
C GLY A 153 -15.55 -7.99 -18.52
N LYS A 154 -15.27 -8.40 -17.27
CA LYS A 154 -14.32 -7.66 -16.40
C LYS A 154 -12.87 -7.94 -16.80
N THR A 155 -12.54 -9.19 -17.12
CA THR A 155 -11.22 -9.65 -17.57
C THR A 155 -10.86 -9.11 -18.94
N VAL A 156 -11.82 -9.11 -19.88
CA VAL A 156 -11.68 -8.47 -21.20
C VAL A 156 -11.29 -7.00 -21.06
N LYS A 157 -12.08 -6.22 -20.31
CA LYS A 157 -11.82 -4.78 -20.04
C LYS A 157 -10.53 -4.52 -19.27
N PHE A 158 -10.03 -5.51 -18.53
CA PHE A 158 -8.74 -5.43 -17.84
C PHE A 158 -7.59 -5.63 -18.84
N CYS A 159 -7.69 -6.60 -19.75
CA CYS A 159 -6.68 -6.83 -20.80
C CYS A 159 -6.59 -5.65 -21.78
N GLU A 160 -7.74 -5.10 -22.20
CA GLU A 160 -7.81 -3.84 -22.97
C GLU A 160 -7.10 -2.69 -22.24
N GLN A 161 -7.34 -2.54 -20.94
CA GLN A 161 -6.68 -1.51 -20.13
C GLN A 161 -5.17 -1.76 -19.94
N LEU A 162 -4.72 -3.01 -19.85
CA LEU A 162 -3.28 -3.32 -19.84
C LEU A 162 -2.63 -2.95 -21.18
N ALA A 163 -3.29 -3.23 -22.30
CA ALA A 163 -2.81 -2.84 -23.63
C ALA A 163 -2.74 -1.33 -23.85
N THR A 164 -3.59 -0.53 -23.18
CA THR A 164 -3.47 0.95 -23.19
C THR A 164 -2.34 1.49 -22.31
N VAL A 165 -1.66 0.65 -21.53
CA VAL A 165 -0.59 1.05 -20.61
C VAL A 165 0.78 0.55 -21.06
N ILE A 166 0.83 -0.67 -21.60
CA ILE A 166 2.05 -1.28 -22.13
C ILE A 166 2.14 -0.95 -23.63
N PRO A 167 3.14 -0.18 -24.09
CA PRO A 167 3.32 0.09 -25.52
C PRO A 167 3.55 -1.19 -26.32
N ASN A 168 3.18 -1.18 -27.60
CA ASN A 168 3.33 -2.33 -28.52
C ASN A 168 2.65 -3.63 -28.03
N ALA A 169 1.66 -3.51 -27.13
CA ALA A 169 0.88 -4.64 -26.64
C ALA A 169 -0.33 -4.94 -27.53
N HIS A 170 -0.45 -6.19 -27.96
CA HIS A 170 -1.58 -6.69 -28.75
C HIS A 170 -2.44 -7.63 -27.91
N VAL A 171 -3.77 -7.52 -28.02
CA VAL A 171 -4.70 -8.42 -27.31
C VAL A 171 -5.28 -9.46 -28.26
N TYR A 172 -4.99 -10.75 -28.04
CA TYR A 172 -5.67 -11.85 -28.74
C TYR A 172 -6.22 -12.89 -27.76
N TYR A 173 -7.50 -13.22 -27.89
CA TYR A 173 -8.16 -14.20 -27.04
C TYR A 173 -7.85 -15.63 -27.46
N ARG A 174 -7.63 -16.49 -26.46
CA ARG A 174 -7.12 -17.85 -26.64
C ARG A 174 -8.01 -18.80 -27.45
N ARG A 175 -9.33 -18.61 -27.41
CA ARG A 175 -10.35 -19.39 -28.15
C ARG A 175 -10.06 -20.92 -28.19
N GLY A 176 -9.81 -21.53 -27.04
CA GLY A 176 -9.52 -22.96 -26.91
C GLY A 176 -8.09 -23.42 -27.24
N LEU A 177 -7.19 -22.57 -27.74
CA LEU A 177 -5.79 -22.95 -28.02
C LEU A 177 -4.99 -23.24 -26.74
N ALA A 178 -4.09 -24.23 -26.78
CA ALA A 178 -3.16 -24.51 -25.69
C ALA A 178 -1.95 -23.58 -25.76
N LEU A 179 -1.41 -23.15 -24.60
CA LEU A 179 -0.24 -22.24 -24.54
C LEU A 179 0.97 -22.80 -25.30
N LYS A 180 1.21 -24.12 -25.24
CA LYS A 180 2.28 -24.79 -26.00
C LYS A 180 2.16 -24.67 -27.53
N ARG A 181 0.97 -24.36 -28.08
CA ARG A 181 0.79 -24.03 -29.50
C ARG A 181 0.93 -22.54 -29.80
N ILE A 182 0.68 -21.69 -28.80
CA ILE A 182 0.73 -20.23 -28.92
C ILE A 182 2.18 -19.74 -28.84
N ILE A 183 2.99 -20.32 -27.95
CA ILE A 183 4.41 -19.93 -27.76
C ILE A 183 5.19 -19.98 -29.09
N PRO A 184 5.20 -21.08 -29.87
CA PRO A 184 5.86 -21.10 -31.19
C PRO A 184 5.30 -20.10 -32.20
N GLN A 185 3.99 -19.80 -32.14
CA GLN A 185 3.35 -18.78 -32.98
C GLN A 185 3.68 -17.34 -32.55
N CYS A 186 4.06 -17.14 -31.29
CA CYS A 186 4.53 -15.85 -30.79
C CYS A 186 5.98 -15.62 -31.24
N ILE A 187 6.81 -16.65 -31.09
CA ILE A 187 8.21 -16.64 -31.53
C ILE A 187 8.28 -16.38 -33.04
N SER A 188 7.53 -17.11 -33.88
CA SER A 188 7.52 -16.89 -35.34
C SER A 188 6.91 -15.55 -35.80
N ARG A 189 6.30 -14.78 -34.88
CA ARG A 189 5.77 -13.43 -35.11
C ARG A 189 6.58 -12.35 -34.36
N ASN A 190 7.76 -12.71 -33.86
CA ASN A 190 8.69 -11.85 -33.13
C ASN A 190 8.05 -11.15 -31.92
N PHE A 191 7.20 -11.85 -31.16
CA PHE A 191 6.76 -11.39 -29.84
C PHE A 191 7.81 -11.75 -28.78
N THR A 192 8.22 -10.77 -27.98
CA THR A 192 9.23 -10.93 -26.92
C THR A 192 8.61 -11.31 -25.57
N TYR A 193 7.31 -11.05 -25.38
CA TYR A 193 6.58 -11.38 -24.15
C TYR A 193 5.21 -11.98 -24.42
N LEU A 194 4.85 -12.98 -23.63
CA LEU A 194 3.51 -13.56 -23.55
C LEU A 194 2.94 -13.34 -22.14
N MET A 195 1.88 -12.55 -22.06
CA MET A 195 1.14 -12.23 -20.84
C MET A 195 -0.22 -12.95 -20.86
N VAL A 196 -0.44 -13.88 -19.94
CA VAL A 196 -1.68 -14.66 -19.83
C VAL A 196 -2.46 -14.24 -18.57
N VAL A 197 -3.61 -13.60 -18.75
CA VAL A 197 -4.52 -13.24 -17.66
C VAL A 197 -5.52 -14.36 -17.39
N ASN A 198 -5.53 -14.88 -16.17
CA ASN A 198 -6.48 -15.91 -15.72
C ASN A 198 -7.58 -15.32 -14.83
N GLU A 199 -8.80 -15.84 -14.93
CA GLU A 199 -9.95 -15.45 -14.10
C GLU A 199 -10.47 -16.58 -13.20
N ASP A 200 -10.97 -16.22 -12.02
CA ASP A 200 -11.83 -17.05 -11.17
C ASP A 200 -13.11 -16.27 -10.89
N ARG A 201 -14.28 -16.93 -10.94
CA ARG A 201 -15.59 -16.33 -10.65
C ARG A 201 -15.80 -14.94 -11.29
N HIS A 202 -15.40 -14.82 -12.56
CA HIS A 202 -15.52 -13.61 -13.41
C HIS A 202 -14.66 -12.42 -12.95
N VAL A 203 -13.63 -12.66 -12.14
CA VAL A 203 -12.67 -11.66 -11.67
C VAL A 203 -11.23 -12.12 -12.02
N PRO A 204 -10.36 -11.25 -12.56
CA PRO A 204 -8.96 -11.61 -12.79
C PRO A 204 -8.25 -11.96 -11.48
N ASN A 205 -7.59 -13.12 -11.45
CA ASN A 205 -6.99 -13.73 -10.25
C ASN A 205 -5.55 -14.24 -10.50
N GLY A 206 -5.18 -14.51 -11.75
CA GLY A 206 -3.83 -14.95 -12.12
C GLY A 206 -3.26 -14.13 -13.28
N LEU A 207 -1.94 -13.98 -13.27
CA LEU A 207 -1.15 -13.40 -14.36
C LEU A 207 0.09 -14.27 -14.54
N VAL A 208 0.24 -14.90 -15.70
CA VAL A 208 1.51 -15.52 -16.10
C VAL A 208 2.20 -14.56 -17.06
N LEU A 209 3.47 -14.28 -16.82
CA LEU A 209 4.30 -13.47 -17.69
C LEU A 209 5.51 -14.30 -18.10
N CYS A 210 5.62 -14.60 -19.39
CA CYS A 210 6.69 -15.39 -19.99
C CYS A 210 7.49 -14.49 -20.92
N HIS A 211 8.81 -14.47 -20.76
CA HIS A 211 9.72 -13.93 -21.76
C HIS A 211 9.94 -14.98 -22.87
N LEU A 212 10.18 -14.54 -24.10
CA LEU A 212 10.32 -15.38 -25.29
C LEU A 212 11.59 -14.95 -26.07
N PRO A 213 12.30 -15.87 -26.75
CA PRO A 213 11.90 -17.25 -27.05
C PRO A 213 12.05 -18.23 -25.88
N ASP A 214 13.10 -18.09 -25.06
CA ASP A 214 13.50 -19.08 -24.04
C ASP A 214 13.69 -18.47 -22.64
N GLY A 215 13.22 -17.24 -22.41
CA GLY A 215 13.37 -16.54 -21.14
C GLY A 215 12.40 -17.02 -20.03
N PRO A 216 12.55 -16.51 -18.81
CA PRO A 216 11.86 -17.02 -17.63
C PRO A 216 10.34 -16.75 -17.63
N THR A 217 9.63 -17.57 -16.86
CA THR A 217 8.17 -17.49 -16.67
C THR A 217 7.83 -17.18 -15.22
N ALA A 218 7.35 -15.97 -14.96
CA ALA A 218 6.86 -15.53 -13.66
C ALA A 218 5.34 -15.70 -13.55
N HIS A 219 4.87 -16.40 -12.52
CA HIS A 219 3.46 -16.57 -12.22
C HIS A 219 3.08 -15.76 -10.98
N PHE A 220 2.12 -14.85 -11.15
CA PHE A 220 1.60 -13.97 -10.11
C PHE A 220 0.14 -14.28 -9.79
N LYS A 221 -0.21 -14.22 -8.51
CA LYS A 221 -1.60 -13.99 -8.09
C LYS A 221 -1.92 -12.52 -8.26
N VAL A 222 -3.01 -12.22 -8.96
CA VAL A 222 -3.58 -10.87 -9.08
C VAL A 222 -4.66 -10.71 -8.01
N SER A 223 -4.64 -9.59 -7.30
CA SER A 223 -5.66 -9.21 -6.34
C SER A 223 -6.05 -7.74 -6.48
N SER A 224 -7.19 -7.39 -5.87
CA SER A 224 -7.68 -6.01 -5.75
C SER A 224 -7.84 -5.24 -7.07
N VAL A 225 -8.15 -5.94 -8.16
CA VAL A 225 -8.33 -5.36 -9.51
C VAL A 225 -9.50 -4.37 -9.55
N ARG A 226 -9.17 -3.09 -9.70
CA ARG A 226 -10.10 -2.00 -9.98
C ARG A 226 -9.84 -1.44 -11.36
N LEU A 227 -10.86 -1.52 -12.21
CA LEU A 227 -10.83 -0.91 -13.54
C LEU A 227 -10.89 0.61 -13.42
N ARG A 228 -10.30 1.32 -14.37
CA ARG A 228 -10.25 2.80 -14.42
C ARG A 228 -11.63 3.47 -14.22
N LYS A 229 -12.72 2.90 -14.75
CA LYS A 229 -14.09 3.41 -14.59
C LYS A 229 -14.58 3.37 -13.13
N GLU A 230 -14.03 2.47 -12.30
CA GLU A 230 -14.35 2.33 -10.87
C GLU A 230 -13.58 3.34 -9.98
N ILE A 231 -12.62 4.08 -10.54
CA ILE A 231 -11.72 4.99 -9.80
C ILE A 231 -12.30 6.42 -9.74
N LYS A 232 -12.42 6.96 -8.52
CA LYS A 232 -12.82 8.36 -8.27
C LYS A 232 -11.70 9.31 -8.67
N ARG A 233 -12.05 10.46 -9.27
CA ARG A 233 -11.10 11.49 -9.77
C ARG A 233 -10.11 11.00 -10.85
N ARG A 234 -10.50 9.98 -11.63
CA ARG A 234 -9.74 9.49 -12.81
C ARG A 234 -9.39 10.63 -13.79
N GLY A 235 -8.30 10.47 -14.52
CA GLY A 235 -7.94 11.36 -15.63
C GLY A 235 -8.74 11.13 -16.91
N LYS A 236 -8.43 11.97 -17.90
CA LYS A 236 -8.74 11.67 -19.32
C LYS A 236 -8.06 10.36 -19.74
N ASP A 237 -8.34 9.91 -20.95
CA ASP A 237 -7.76 8.70 -21.51
C ASP A 237 -6.23 8.84 -21.61
N PRO A 238 -5.46 7.73 -21.45
CA PRO A 238 -4.04 7.74 -21.74
C PRO A 238 -3.78 8.28 -23.15
N THR A 239 -2.78 9.14 -23.29
CA THR A 239 -2.18 9.46 -24.59
C THR A 239 -1.25 8.34 -25.02
N GLU A 240 -0.96 8.23 -26.32
CA GLU A 240 -0.16 7.16 -26.93
C GLU A 240 1.35 7.21 -26.59
N HIS A 241 1.79 8.28 -25.94
CA HIS A 241 3.17 8.47 -25.47
C HIS A 241 3.66 7.33 -24.56
N TYR A 242 4.91 6.91 -24.77
CA TYR A 242 5.56 5.90 -23.94
C TYR A 242 5.76 6.42 -22.49
N PRO A 243 5.31 5.68 -21.47
CA PRO A 243 5.38 6.13 -20.09
C PRO A 243 6.75 5.85 -19.46
N GLU A 244 7.10 6.64 -18.44
CA GLU A 244 8.21 6.34 -17.54
C GLU A 244 7.87 5.09 -16.69
N VAL A 245 8.88 4.30 -16.32
CA VAL A 245 8.71 3.15 -15.42
C VAL A 245 9.43 3.43 -14.10
N ILE A 246 8.72 3.27 -12.97
CA ILE A 246 9.30 3.36 -11.64
C ILE A 246 9.16 2.01 -10.94
N LEU A 247 10.30 1.40 -10.62
CA LEU A 247 10.42 0.21 -9.78
C LEU A 247 10.87 0.65 -8.38
N ASN A 248 10.13 0.26 -7.33
CA ASN A 248 10.51 0.57 -5.94
C ASN A 248 10.63 -0.71 -5.10
N ASN A 249 11.67 -0.78 -4.27
CA ASN A 249 11.92 -1.85 -3.29
C ASN A 249 12.09 -3.26 -3.89
N PHE A 250 12.74 -3.35 -5.05
CA PHE A 250 13.16 -4.60 -5.68
C PHE A 250 14.64 -4.84 -5.39
N THR A 251 15.00 -5.04 -4.11
CA THR A 251 16.41 -4.98 -3.64
C THR A 251 17.09 -6.33 -3.45
N THR A 252 16.36 -7.45 -3.51
CA THR A 252 16.97 -8.80 -3.43
C THR A 252 17.30 -9.32 -4.82
N ARG A 253 18.18 -10.33 -4.98
CA ARG A 253 18.50 -10.91 -6.31
C ARG A 253 17.22 -11.32 -7.08
N LEU A 254 16.30 -12.04 -6.44
CA LEU A 254 14.96 -12.35 -7.00
C LEU A 254 14.13 -11.09 -7.31
N GLY A 255 14.27 -10.05 -6.49
CA GLY A 255 13.66 -8.73 -6.70
C GLY A 255 14.18 -8.07 -7.97
N HIS A 256 15.50 -8.06 -8.20
CA HIS A 256 16.14 -7.55 -9.40
C HIS A 256 15.63 -8.29 -10.65
N THR A 257 15.64 -9.62 -10.68
CA THR A 257 15.12 -10.43 -11.81
C THR A 257 13.66 -10.07 -12.16
N ILE A 258 12.80 -9.96 -11.15
CA ILE A 258 11.39 -9.57 -11.34
C ILE A 258 11.24 -8.10 -11.74
N GLY A 259 12.09 -7.21 -11.22
CA GLY A 259 12.15 -5.81 -11.59
C GLY A 259 12.53 -5.63 -13.06
N ARG A 260 13.61 -6.30 -13.50
CA ARG A 260 14.08 -6.35 -14.88
C ARG A 260 13.01 -6.88 -15.83
N LEU A 261 12.35 -7.99 -15.46
CA LEU A 261 11.20 -8.53 -16.19
C LEU A 261 10.04 -7.51 -16.36
N PHE A 262 9.78 -6.66 -15.36
CA PHE A 262 8.74 -5.61 -15.49
C PHE A 262 9.20 -4.38 -16.28
N ALA A 263 10.46 -3.95 -16.13
CA ALA A 263 11.03 -2.87 -16.93
C ALA A 263 11.01 -3.22 -18.42
N ALA A 264 11.43 -4.45 -18.76
CA ALA A 264 11.53 -4.92 -20.13
C ALA A 264 10.19 -5.07 -20.88
N LEU A 265 9.04 -4.85 -20.22
CA LEU A 265 7.74 -4.75 -20.90
C LEU A 265 7.53 -3.41 -21.61
N PHE A 266 8.28 -2.38 -21.25
CA PHE A 266 8.11 -1.01 -21.75
C PHE A 266 9.32 -0.62 -22.61
N PRO A 267 9.17 0.26 -23.61
CA PRO A 267 10.31 0.82 -24.33
C PRO A 267 11.25 1.60 -23.40
N GLN A 268 12.55 1.60 -23.71
CA GLN A 268 13.57 2.33 -22.94
C GLN A 268 13.53 3.85 -23.11
N ASP A 269 12.78 4.36 -24.09
CA ASP A 269 12.67 5.76 -24.49
C ASP A 269 11.37 6.43 -23.97
N PRO A 270 11.27 6.78 -22.68
CA PRO A 270 10.07 7.41 -22.13
C PRO A 270 9.83 8.79 -22.73
N GLN A 271 8.58 9.04 -23.13
CA GLN A 271 8.18 10.31 -23.75
C GLN A 271 7.62 11.27 -22.69
N PHE A 272 8.52 12.04 -22.06
CA PHE A 272 8.22 13.02 -21.00
C PHE A 272 7.10 14.02 -21.33
N VAL A 273 6.84 14.29 -22.62
CA VAL A 273 5.72 15.12 -23.10
C VAL A 273 4.35 14.60 -22.59
N GLY A 274 4.16 13.28 -22.54
CA GLY A 274 2.95 12.67 -22.01
C GLY A 274 2.77 12.90 -20.51
N ARG A 275 3.88 13.00 -19.77
CA ARG A 275 3.96 13.01 -18.29
C ARG A 275 3.25 11.82 -17.67
N GLN A 276 3.45 10.64 -18.25
CA GLN A 276 2.84 9.38 -17.82
C GLN A 276 3.87 8.51 -17.13
N VAL A 277 3.42 7.75 -16.12
CA VAL A 277 4.30 6.86 -15.35
C VAL A 277 3.57 5.59 -14.93
N ALA A 278 4.21 4.45 -15.16
CA ALA A 278 3.85 3.12 -14.66
C ALA A 278 4.71 2.82 -13.42
N THR A 279 4.07 2.70 -12.26
CA THR A 279 4.78 2.45 -11.00
C THR A 279 4.51 1.03 -10.52
N PHE A 280 5.58 0.26 -10.31
CA PHE A 280 5.57 -1.01 -9.58
C PHE A 280 6.22 -0.74 -8.21
N HIS A 281 5.41 -0.76 -7.15
CA HIS A 281 5.90 -0.56 -5.78
C HIS A 281 5.82 -1.86 -5.00
N ASN A 282 6.95 -2.47 -4.69
CA ASN A 282 7.00 -3.66 -3.84
C ASN A 282 6.89 -3.28 -2.35
N GLN A 283 5.97 -3.90 -1.63
CA GLN A 283 5.86 -3.79 -0.18
C GLN A 283 5.38 -5.13 0.38
N ARG A 284 6.23 -5.80 1.18
CA ARG A 284 5.95 -7.11 1.82
C ARG A 284 5.49 -8.18 0.81
N ASP A 285 6.21 -8.26 -0.30
CA ASP A 285 5.96 -9.16 -1.44
C ASP A 285 4.62 -8.94 -2.16
N PHE A 286 3.99 -7.79 -1.92
CA PHE A 286 2.89 -7.30 -2.72
C PHE A 286 3.40 -6.17 -3.61
N ILE A 287 3.36 -6.41 -4.91
CA ILE A 287 3.74 -5.43 -5.94
C ILE A 287 2.48 -4.66 -6.32
N PHE A 288 2.41 -3.41 -5.87
CA PHE A 288 1.33 -2.49 -6.16
C PHE A 288 1.56 -1.83 -7.51
N PHE A 289 0.80 -2.24 -8.53
CA PHE A 289 0.80 -1.57 -9.82
C PHE A 289 -0.11 -0.35 -9.83
N ARG A 290 0.39 0.79 -10.30
CA ARG A 290 -0.40 1.99 -10.60
C ARG A 290 0.06 2.61 -11.91
N PHE A 291 -0.86 3.30 -12.57
CA PHE A 291 -0.56 4.07 -13.76
C PHE A 291 -1.12 5.48 -13.65
N HIS A 292 -0.25 6.47 -13.76
CA HIS A 292 -0.54 7.85 -13.41
C HIS A 292 -0.11 8.83 -14.49
N ARG A 293 -0.79 9.98 -14.51
CA ARG A 293 -0.23 11.22 -15.03
C ARG A 293 0.32 12.06 -13.88
N TYR A 294 1.48 12.66 -14.06
CA TYR A 294 2.01 13.63 -13.13
C TYR A 294 1.95 15.06 -13.69
N ILE A 295 1.83 16.03 -12.78
CA ILE A 295 1.83 17.46 -13.07
C ILE A 295 2.63 18.15 -11.96
N PHE A 296 3.75 18.79 -12.32
CA PHE A 296 4.47 19.65 -11.38
C PHE A 296 3.58 20.82 -10.95
N LYS A 297 3.37 20.99 -9.65
CA LYS A 297 2.67 22.16 -9.09
C LYS A 297 3.69 23.22 -8.69
N ASN A 298 4.78 22.77 -8.09
CA ASN A 298 5.96 23.52 -7.69
C ASN A 298 7.16 22.56 -7.86
N GLU A 299 8.37 23.09 -7.89
CA GLU A 299 9.64 22.31 -7.93
C GLU A 299 9.67 21.14 -6.92
N LYS A 300 9.13 21.36 -5.71
CA LYS A 300 9.14 20.38 -4.61
C LYS A 300 7.87 19.52 -4.51
N LYS A 301 6.86 19.72 -5.38
CA LYS A 301 5.53 19.08 -5.24
C LYS A 301 4.90 18.70 -6.57
N VAL A 302 4.69 17.39 -6.73
CA VAL A 302 4.00 16.79 -7.87
C VAL A 302 2.54 16.49 -7.52
N GLY A 303 1.62 16.84 -8.41
CA GLY A 303 0.25 16.35 -8.43
C GLY A 303 0.14 15.10 -9.27
N ILE A 304 -0.57 14.09 -8.76
CA ILE A 304 -0.70 12.77 -9.40
C ILE A 304 -2.18 12.51 -9.71
N GLN A 305 -2.47 11.99 -10.91
CA GLN A 305 -3.82 11.60 -11.34
C GLN A 305 -3.80 10.19 -11.94
N GLU A 306 -4.75 9.33 -11.54
CA GLU A 306 -4.85 7.95 -12.04
C GLU A 306 -5.33 7.92 -13.49
N LEU A 307 -4.56 7.26 -14.35
CA LEU A 307 -4.89 7.01 -15.76
C LEU A 307 -5.34 5.57 -16.02
N GLY A 308 -4.77 4.58 -15.35
CA GLY A 308 -4.98 3.15 -15.68
C GLY A 308 -5.74 2.35 -14.63
N PRO A 309 -5.73 1.00 -14.75
CA PRO A 309 -6.27 0.12 -13.73
C PRO A 309 -5.36 0.09 -12.49
N ARG A 310 -5.94 -0.24 -11.34
CA ARG A 310 -5.20 -0.53 -10.11
C ARG A 310 -5.31 -2.02 -9.80
N PHE A 311 -4.18 -2.65 -9.53
CA PHE A 311 -4.17 -4.03 -9.02
C PHE A 311 -2.96 -4.24 -8.10
N THR A 312 -2.88 -5.44 -7.53
CA THR A 312 -1.75 -5.92 -6.75
C THR A 312 -1.35 -7.28 -7.27
N LEU A 313 -0.05 -7.47 -7.48
CA LEU A 313 0.54 -8.77 -7.82
C LEU A 313 1.22 -9.34 -6.57
N LYS A 314 1.18 -10.66 -6.41
CA LYS A 314 2.06 -11.40 -5.49
C LYS A 314 2.64 -12.58 -6.24
N LEU A 315 3.97 -12.68 -6.30
CA LEU A 315 4.66 -13.79 -6.95
C LEU A 315 4.24 -15.12 -6.30
N ARG A 316 3.98 -16.11 -7.13
CA ARG A 316 3.64 -17.49 -6.73
C ARG A 316 4.75 -18.46 -7.10
N SER A 317 5.33 -18.28 -8.27
CA SER A 317 6.50 -19.03 -8.71
C SER A 317 7.24 -18.26 -9.81
N LEU A 318 8.55 -18.51 -9.89
CA LEU A 318 9.42 -18.14 -10.99
C LEU A 318 10.00 -19.44 -11.56
N GLN A 319 9.80 -19.66 -12.85
CA GLN A 319 10.25 -20.84 -13.59
C GLN A 319 11.33 -20.40 -14.58
N LYS A 320 12.41 -21.18 -14.70
CA LYS A 320 13.38 -21.02 -15.79
C LYS A 320 12.76 -21.48 -17.11
N GLY A 321 13.07 -20.74 -18.16
CA GLY A 321 12.49 -20.97 -19.49
C GLY A 321 10.99 -20.70 -19.60
N THR A 322 10.46 -21.05 -20.79
CA THR A 322 9.04 -20.83 -21.12
C THR A 322 8.09 -21.74 -20.33
N PHE A 323 6.82 -21.36 -20.31
CA PHE A 323 5.76 -22.04 -19.56
C PHE A 323 5.72 -23.57 -19.81
N ASP A 324 6.18 -24.35 -18.84
CA ASP A 324 5.94 -25.79 -18.79
C ASP A 324 5.47 -26.26 -17.39
N SER A 325 4.25 -26.78 -17.36
CA SER A 325 3.59 -27.22 -16.13
C SER A 325 3.97 -28.64 -15.68
N LYS A 326 4.81 -29.36 -16.42
CA LYS A 326 5.15 -30.77 -16.13
C LYS A 326 6.61 -30.97 -15.71
N PHE A 327 7.55 -30.40 -16.47
CA PHE A 327 8.98 -30.58 -16.30
C PHE A 327 9.74 -29.25 -16.16
N GLY A 328 9.03 -28.13 -16.07
CA GLY A 328 9.62 -26.81 -15.88
C GLY A 328 10.38 -26.70 -14.56
N GLU A 329 11.64 -26.24 -14.63
CA GLU A 329 12.49 -26.01 -13.47
C GLU A 329 12.09 -24.73 -12.76
N TYR A 330 11.80 -24.81 -11.46
CA TYR A 330 11.42 -23.64 -10.66
C TYR A 330 12.61 -23.11 -9.87
N GLU A 331 13.05 -21.90 -10.21
CA GLU A 331 14.03 -21.14 -9.43
C GLU A 331 13.44 -20.76 -8.06
N TRP A 332 12.17 -20.36 -8.04
CA TRP A 332 11.49 -19.97 -6.80
C TRP A 332 10.03 -20.37 -6.78
N VAL A 333 9.53 -20.83 -5.63
CA VAL A 333 8.11 -21.14 -5.40
C VAL A 333 7.69 -20.64 -4.02
N LEU A 334 6.56 -19.94 -3.95
CA LEU A 334 5.97 -19.49 -2.69
C LEU A 334 5.47 -20.67 -1.87
N LYS A 335 6.28 -21.14 -0.93
CA LYS A 335 5.91 -22.13 0.09
C LYS A 335 4.88 -21.51 1.04
N VAL A 336 3.63 -21.99 1.00
CA VAL A 336 2.59 -21.58 1.95
C VAL A 336 2.68 -22.49 3.18
N SER A 337 3.53 -22.14 4.14
CA SER A 337 3.50 -22.78 5.46
C SER A 337 2.27 -22.30 6.26
N LEU A 338 1.56 -23.25 6.88
CA LEU A 338 0.39 -22.96 7.73
C LEU A 338 0.74 -22.14 8.99
N SER A 339 2.03 -22.00 9.32
CA SER A 339 2.53 -21.23 10.46
C SER A 339 2.38 -19.71 10.32
N ASN A 340 2.28 -19.17 9.10
CA ASN A 340 2.15 -17.72 8.84
C ASN A 340 0.69 -17.22 8.83
N LEU A 341 -0.22 -17.99 9.44
CA LEU A 341 -1.66 -17.71 9.56
C LEU A 341 -2.07 -17.35 11.00
N THR A 342 -1.17 -16.71 11.75
CA THR A 342 -1.47 -16.08 13.04
C THR A 342 -1.54 -14.55 12.87
N PHE A 343 -2.73 -13.99 13.13
CA PHE A 343 -3.07 -12.57 13.03
C PHE A 343 -3.03 -11.87 14.39
#